data_AF-A8MAN3-F1
#
_entry.id   AF-A8MAN3-F1
#
_cell.length_a   1.000
_cell.length_b   1.000
_cell.length_c   1.000
_cell.angle_alpha   90.00
_cell.angle_beta   90.00
_cell.angle_gamma   90.00
#
_symmetry.space_group_name_H-M   'P 1'
#
loop_
_entity.id
_entity.type
_entity.pdbx_description
1 polymer ?
#
loop_
_entity_poly.entity_id
_entity_poly.type
_entity_poly.pdbx_seq_one_letter_code
_entity_poly.pdbx_strand_id
1 'polypeptide(L)'
;MRLNVYMVLGVLDGYYTAMILEDLTKGDLIILLTVTAVTNAVTGLLSSYVMNISYLRNIERRLLVRRGYLIGSALHKSLILGSILDTVYWVSASLAGSLTSLAIKYAFTTLTGPLIVLLYLPPPLIFMYALSRLVDSRYLPLAALTIVLTLMVYYISISIV
;
A
#
# COMPACT_ATOMS: atom_id res chain seq x y z
N MET A 1 -10.84 2.69 -12.87
CA MET A 1 -11.01 3.41 -11.59
C MET A 1 -10.40 2.65 -10.41
N ARG A 2 -10.73 1.35 -10.19
CA ARG A 2 -10.12 0.53 -9.11
C ARG A 2 -8.59 0.44 -9.17
N LEU A 3 -8.02 0.27 -10.36
CA LEU A 3 -6.57 0.14 -10.56
C LEU A 3 -5.78 1.36 -10.04
N ASN A 4 -6.23 2.57 -10.37
CA ASN A 4 -5.55 3.81 -9.97
C ASN A 4 -5.57 4.00 -8.45
N VAL A 5 -6.66 3.60 -7.80
CA VAL A 5 -6.78 3.61 -6.34
C VAL A 5 -5.80 2.61 -5.71
N TYR A 6 -5.73 1.39 -6.25
CA TYR A 6 -4.78 0.38 -5.79
C TYR A 6 -3.32 0.79 -5.96
N MET A 7 -3.00 1.46 -7.08
CA MET A 7 -1.65 2.00 -7.29
C MET A 7 -1.32 3.07 -6.25
N VAL A 8 -2.21 4.04 -6.01
CA VAL A 8 -1.94 5.10 -5.03
C VAL A 8 -1.80 4.53 -3.61
N LEU A 9 -2.65 3.58 -3.22
CA LEU A 9 -2.53 2.89 -1.94
C LEU A 9 -1.23 2.09 -1.84
N GLY A 10 -0.85 1.38 -2.91
CA GLY A 10 0.42 0.67 -2.99
C GLY A 10 1.61 1.61 -2.80
N VAL A 11 1.64 2.77 -3.48
CA VAL A 11 2.70 3.77 -3.28
C VAL A 11 2.80 4.20 -1.82
N LEU A 12 1.68 4.54 -1.18
CA LEU A 12 1.67 4.98 0.21
C LEU A 12 2.15 3.88 1.16
N ASP A 13 1.69 2.65 0.95
CA ASP A 13 2.07 1.46 1.73
C ASP A 13 3.58 1.21 1.65
N GLY A 14 4.14 1.17 0.45
CA GLY A 14 5.58 1.04 0.25
C GLY A 14 6.39 2.20 0.83
N TYR A 15 5.89 3.44 0.71
CA TYR A 15 6.54 4.63 1.26
C TYR A 15 6.71 4.54 2.78
N TYR A 16 5.62 4.24 3.50
CA TYR A 16 5.66 4.11 4.96
C TYR A 16 6.43 2.86 5.42
N THR A 17 6.28 1.74 4.70
CA THR A 17 7.03 0.51 5.00
C THR A 17 8.53 0.76 4.93
N ALA A 18 9.01 1.39 3.86
CA ALA A 18 10.43 1.70 3.70
C ALA A 18 10.97 2.68 4.75
N MET A 19 10.16 3.65 5.22
CA MET A 19 10.56 4.56 6.31
C MET A 19 10.88 3.83 7.62
N ILE A 20 10.27 2.68 7.87
CA ILE A 20 10.52 1.87 9.08
C ILE A 20 11.58 0.80 8.80
N LEU A 21 11.45 0.11 7.67
CA LEU A 21 12.26 -1.07 7.39
C LEU A 21 13.72 -0.73 7.15
N GLU A 22 14.04 0.44 6.62
CA GLU A 22 15.42 0.78 6.28
C GLU A 22 16.32 0.97 7.51
N ASP A 23 15.78 1.51 8.60
CA ASP A 23 16.48 1.56 9.89
C ASP A 23 16.69 0.14 10.47
N LEU A 24 15.72 -0.77 10.25
CA LEU A 24 15.79 -2.17 10.70
C LEU A 24 16.76 -3.03 9.87
N THR A 25 16.85 -2.80 8.56
CA THR A 25 17.74 -3.57 7.66
C THR A 25 19.17 -3.03 7.62
N LYS A 26 19.49 -2.01 8.45
CA LYS A 26 20.81 -1.35 8.48
C LYS A 26 21.26 -0.87 7.09
N GLY A 27 20.30 -0.42 6.27
CA GLY A 27 20.58 0.09 4.93
C GLY A 27 20.78 -0.97 3.84
N ASP A 28 20.55 -2.27 4.10
CA ASP A 28 20.55 -3.26 3.02
C ASP A 28 19.29 -3.11 2.14
N LEU A 29 19.49 -2.43 1.01
CA LEU A 29 18.49 -2.16 -0.02
C LEU A 29 17.87 -3.44 -0.60
N ILE A 30 18.65 -4.50 -0.77
CA ILE A 30 18.15 -5.74 -1.38
C ILE A 30 17.18 -6.42 -0.41
N ILE A 31 17.56 -6.50 0.86
CA ILE A 31 16.69 -7.07 1.90
C ILE A 31 15.42 -6.24 2.03
N LEU A 32 15.52 -4.91 2.05
CA LEU A 32 14.35 -4.06 2.15
C LEU A 32 13.38 -4.26 0.98
N LEU A 33 13.88 -4.17 -0.26
CA LEU A 33 13.03 -4.29 -1.44
C LEU A 33 12.40 -5.68 -1.54
N THR A 34 13.14 -6.73 -1.21
CA THR A 34 12.62 -8.11 -1.22
C THR A 34 11.57 -8.32 -0.14
N VAL A 35 11.81 -7.88 1.09
CA VAL A 35 10.82 -7.99 2.18
C VAL A 35 9.55 -7.24 1.82
N THR A 36 9.65 -5.96 1.41
CA THR A 36 8.48 -5.15 1.01
C THR A 36 7.72 -5.78 -0.15
N ALA A 37 8.42 -6.29 -1.17
CA ALA A 37 7.75 -6.95 -2.30
C ALA A 37 6.98 -8.20 -1.87
N VAL A 38 7.61 -9.06 -1.05
CA VAL A 38 7.03 -10.33 -0.61
C VAL A 38 5.86 -10.09 0.35
N THR A 39 6.02 -9.21 1.35
CA THR A 39 4.93 -8.90 2.29
C THR A 39 3.73 -8.30 1.58
N ASN A 40 3.95 -7.40 0.63
CA ASN A 40 2.86 -6.73 -0.08
C ASN A 40 2.21 -7.67 -1.09
N ALA A 41 2.97 -8.56 -1.73
CA ALA A 41 2.42 -9.59 -2.60
C ALA A 41 1.52 -10.56 -1.82
N VAL A 42 1.99 -11.05 -0.66
CA VAL A 42 1.22 -11.96 0.20
C VAL A 42 -0.05 -11.28 0.71
N THR A 43 0.08 -10.06 1.22
CA THR A 43 -1.05 -9.31 1.77
C THR A 43 -2.07 -8.96 0.69
N GLY A 44 -1.61 -8.51 -0.48
CA GLY A 44 -2.46 -8.21 -1.63
C GLY A 44 -3.24 -9.42 -2.14
N LEU A 45 -2.57 -10.57 -2.28
CA LEU A 45 -3.22 -11.82 -2.69
C LEU A 45 -4.22 -12.31 -1.66
N LEU A 46 -3.88 -12.31 -0.37
CA LEU A 46 -4.79 -12.75 0.70
C LEU A 46 -6.01 -11.84 0.80
N SER A 47 -5.81 -10.51 0.79
CA SER A 47 -6.89 -9.52 0.81
C SER A 47 -7.84 -9.72 -0.36
N SER A 48 -7.29 -9.88 -1.56
CA SER A 48 -8.08 -10.10 -2.78
C SER A 48 -8.81 -11.43 -2.77
N TYR A 49 -8.18 -12.50 -2.27
CA TYR A 49 -8.80 -13.81 -2.14
C TYR A 49 -10.01 -13.79 -1.20
N VAL A 50 -9.86 -13.16 -0.02
CA VAL A 50 -10.97 -12.99 0.95
C VAL A 50 -12.11 -12.17 0.33
N MET A 51 -11.80 -11.07 -0.36
CA MET A 51 -12.81 -10.27 -1.05
C MET A 51 -13.54 -11.05 -2.14
N ASN A 52 -12.81 -11.78 -2.98
CA ASN A 52 -13.37 -12.56 -4.07
C ASN A 52 -14.28 -13.68 -3.57
N ILE A 53 -13.90 -14.38 -2.51
CA ILE A 53 -14.77 -15.38 -1.86
C ILE A 53 -16.03 -14.72 -1.30
N SER A 54 -15.90 -13.57 -0.64
CA SER A 54 -17.05 -12.86 -0.08
C SER A 54 -18.03 -12.44 -1.19
N TYR A 55 -17.50 -11.99 -2.33
CA TYR A 55 -18.27 -11.60 -3.51
C TYR A 55 -19.00 -12.79 -4.14
N LEU A 56 -18.29 -13.91 -4.37
CA LEU A 56 -18.89 -15.14 -4.87
C LEU A 56 -20.00 -15.65 -3.94
N ARG A 57 -19.77 -15.63 -2.63
CA ARG A 57 -20.77 -16.03 -1.64
C ARG A 57 -22.01 -15.14 -1.68
N ASN A 58 -21.84 -13.83 -1.93
CA ASN A 58 -22.97 -12.91 -2.10
C ASN A 58 -23.76 -13.20 -3.38
N ILE A 59 -23.09 -13.57 -4.47
CA ILE A 59 -23.76 -14.01 -5.70
C ILE A 59 -24.51 -15.32 -5.46
N GLU A 60 -23.88 -16.32 -4.84
CA GLU A 60 -24.51 -17.61 -4.51
C GLU A 60 -25.79 -17.41 -3.69
N ARG A 61 -25.74 -16.52 -2.68
CA ARG A 61 -26.92 -16.15 -1.88
C ARG A 61 -28.03 -15.52 -2.72
N ARG A 62 -27.69 -14.59 -3.63
CA ARG A 62 -28.67 -13.93 -4.50
C ARG A 62 -29.28 -14.86 -5.53
N LEU A 63 -28.51 -15.86 -5.99
CA LEU A 63 -28.97 -16.87 -6.92
C LEU A 63 -29.63 -18.08 -6.23
N LEU A 64 -29.73 -18.08 -4.89
CA LEU A 64 -30.26 -19.18 -4.08
C LEU A 64 -29.56 -20.53 -4.33
N VAL A 65 -28.27 -20.49 -4.66
CA VAL A 65 -27.47 -21.69 -4.94
C VAL A 65 -26.72 -22.13 -3.69
N ARG A 66 -26.39 -23.43 -3.63
CA ARG A 66 -25.59 -24.01 -2.55
C ARG A 66 -24.25 -23.28 -2.44
N ARG A 67 -23.83 -23.01 -1.20
CA ARG A 67 -22.53 -22.40 -0.91
C ARG A 67 -21.39 -23.21 -1.53
N GLY A 68 -20.48 -22.52 -2.20
CA GLY A 68 -19.32 -23.11 -2.86
C GLY A 68 -19.59 -23.62 -4.28
N TYR A 69 -20.80 -23.45 -4.81
CA TYR A 69 -21.14 -23.85 -6.17
C TYR A 69 -20.35 -23.07 -7.24
N LEU A 70 -20.04 -21.79 -6.98
CA LEU A 70 -19.27 -20.97 -7.92
C LEU A 70 -17.76 -21.17 -7.77
N ILE A 71 -17.29 -21.94 -6.78
CA ILE A 71 -15.87 -22.23 -6.61
C ILE A 71 -15.39 -23.11 -7.77
N GLY A 72 -14.32 -22.67 -8.42
CA GLY A 72 -13.74 -23.36 -9.58
C GLY A 72 -14.42 -23.03 -10.92
N SER A 73 -15.52 -22.28 -10.90
CA SER A 73 -16.18 -21.78 -12.10
C SER A 73 -15.30 -20.82 -12.90
N ALA A 74 -15.67 -20.56 -14.17
CA ALA A 74 -15.01 -19.54 -14.99
C ALA A 74 -15.01 -18.15 -14.32
N LEU A 75 -16.08 -17.83 -13.58
CA LEU A 75 -16.16 -16.59 -12.80
C LEU A 75 -15.12 -16.57 -11.68
N HIS A 76 -14.97 -17.65 -10.92
CA HIS A 76 -13.94 -17.76 -9.87
C HIS A 76 -12.53 -17.63 -10.45
N LYS A 77 -12.24 -18.32 -11.56
CA LYS A 77 -10.93 -18.25 -12.23
C LYS A 77 -10.63 -16.84 -12.76
N SER A 78 -11.62 -16.17 -13.34
CA SER A 78 -11.49 -14.78 -13.81
C SER A 78 -11.21 -13.81 -12.66
N LEU A 79 -11.90 -13.95 -11.52
CA LEU A 79 -11.66 -13.13 -10.33
C LEU A 79 -10.26 -13.35 -9.74
N ILE A 80 -9.79 -14.60 -9.69
CA ILE A 80 -8.42 -14.91 -9.26
C ILE A 80 -7.40 -14.26 -10.19
N LEU A 81 -7.58 -14.38 -11.50
CA LEU A 81 -6.65 -13.78 -12.47
C LEU A 81 -6.60 -12.25 -12.34
N GLY A 82 -7.76 -11.61 -12.22
CA GLY A 82 -7.85 -10.16 -11.99
C GLY A 82 -7.15 -9.72 -10.71
N SER A 83 -7.29 -10.50 -9.63
CA SER A 83 -6.63 -10.19 -8.35
C SER A 83 -5.12 -10.40 -8.36
N ILE A 84 -4.61 -11.36 -9.14
CA ILE A 84 -3.16 -11.49 -9.38
C ILE A 84 -2.64 -10.23 -10.05
N LEU A 85 -3.32 -9.76 -11.11
CA LEU A 85 -2.93 -8.54 -11.81
C LEU A 85 -2.98 -7.32 -10.88
N ASP A 86 -4.09 -7.12 -10.15
CA ASP A 86 -4.22 -6.03 -9.17
C ASP A 86 -3.09 -6.06 -8.12
N THR A 87 -2.69 -7.26 -7.68
CA THR A 87 -1.58 -7.41 -6.73
C THR A 87 -0.23 -7.06 -7.36
N VAL A 88 0.02 -7.44 -8.62
CA VAL A 88 1.24 -7.04 -9.33
C VAL A 88 1.34 -5.52 -9.46
N TYR A 89 0.22 -4.85 -9.74
CA TYR A 89 0.18 -3.39 -9.77
C TYR A 89 0.38 -2.76 -8.38
N TRP A 90 -0.19 -3.34 -7.33
CA TRP A 90 0.06 -2.92 -5.96
C TRP A 90 1.54 -3.01 -5.60
N VAL A 91 2.17 -4.17 -5.86
CA VAL A 91 3.56 -4.44 -5.51
C VAL A 91 4.50 -3.51 -6.28
N SER A 92 4.30 -3.33 -7.59
CA SER A 92 5.12 -2.43 -8.38
C SER A 92 5.01 -0.97 -7.92
N ALA A 93 3.79 -0.52 -7.59
CA ALA A 93 3.56 0.79 -6.98
C ALA A 93 4.21 0.91 -5.59
N SER A 94 4.17 -0.14 -4.77
CA SER A 94 4.82 -0.18 -3.45
C SER A 94 6.34 -0.04 -3.55
N LEU A 95 6.95 -0.70 -4.52
CA LEU A 95 8.39 -0.55 -4.77
C LEU A 95 8.74 0.89 -5.18
N ALA A 96 7.92 1.52 -6.03
CA ALA A 96 8.10 2.93 -6.38
C ALA A 96 7.97 3.87 -5.15
N GLY A 97 6.98 3.61 -4.29
CA GLY A 97 6.83 4.34 -3.02
C GLY A 97 8.03 4.17 -2.08
N SER A 98 8.53 2.94 -1.96
CA SER A 98 9.72 2.61 -1.16
C SER A 98 10.95 3.37 -1.64
N LEU A 99 11.19 3.37 -2.95
CA LEU A 99 12.29 4.10 -3.57
C LEU A 99 12.17 5.62 -3.35
N THR A 100 10.95 6.16 -3.33
CA THR A 100 10.70 7.59 -3.07
C THR A 100 11.10 7.96 -1.65
N SER A 101 10.75 7.13 -0.67
CA SER A 101 11.15 7.32 0.73
C SER A 101 12.67 7.27 0.90
N LEU A 102 13.31 6.25 0.30
CA LEU A 102 14.77 6.10 0.33
C LEU A 102 15.49 7.26 -0.35
N ALA A 103 14.98 7.73 -1.49
CA ALA A 103 15.55 8.86 -2.20
C ALA A 103 15.58 10.12 -1.33
N ILE A 104 14.52 10.37 -0.56
CA ILE A 104 14.47 11.50 0.39
C ILE A 104 15.51 11.32 1.49
N LYS A 105 15.60 10.13 2.10
CA LYS A 105 16.59 9.88 3.15
C LYS A 105 18.02 10.07 2.66
N TYR A 106 18.37 9.48 1.51
CA TYR A 106 19.72 9.55 0.96
C TYR A 106 20.08 10.95 0.43
N ALA A 107 19.14 11.68 -0.16
CA ALA A 107 19.37 13.04 -0.63
C ALA A 107 19.62 14.05 0.52
N PHE A 108 19.07 13.78 1.70
CA PHE A 108 19.14 14.69 2.85
C PHE A 108 19.86 14.07 4.06
N THR A 109 20.82 13.17 3.83
CA THR A 109 21.62 12.48 4.87
C THR A 109 22.34 13.43 5.84
N THR A 110 22.64 14.66 5.41
CA THR A 110 23.34 15.67 6.21
C THR A 110 22.41 16.49 7.11
N LEU A 111 21.10 16.45 6.88
CA LEU A 111 20.12 17.11 7.74
C LEU A 111 19.87 16.25 8.97
N THR A 112 20.29 16.75 10.12
CA THR A 112 20.01 16.15 11.43
C THR A 112 19.03 17.03 12.20
N GLY A 113 18.08 16.41 12.92
CA GLY A 113 17.12 17.10 13.78
C GLY A 113 15.66 17.02 13.31
N PRO A 114 14.74 17.60 14.10
CA PRO A 114 13.29 17.40 13.94
C PRO A 114 12.70 18.00 12.67
N LEU A 115 13.42 18.88 11.97
CA LEU A 115 12.94 19.46 10.71
C LEU A 115 12.91 18.47 9.54
N ILE A 116 13.62 17.34 9.62
CA ILE A 116 13.63 16.33 8.55
C ILE A 116 12.23 15.72 8.33
N VAL A 117 11.36 15.71 9.35
CA VAL A 117 9.94 15.31 9.26
C VAL A 117 9.21 16.06 8.15
N LEU A 118 9.53 17.35 7.99
CA LEU A 118 8.88 18.21 7.01
C LEU A 118 9.19 17.78 5.57
N LEU A 119 10.26 17.02 5.35
CA LEU A 119 10.63 16.48 4.05
C LEU A 119 9.86 15.19 3.71
N TYR A 120 9.36 14.46 4.70
CA TYR A 120 8.57 13.23 4.51
C TYR A 120 7.07 13.49 4.31
N LEU A 121 6.58 14.70 4.61
CA LEU A 121 5.17 15.07 4.48
C LEU A 121 4.68 15.30 3.04
N PRO A 122 5.43 15.98 2.14
CA PRO A 122 4.92 16.34 0.82
C PRO A 122 4.54 15.15 -0.07
N PRO A 123 5.36 14.09 -0.22
CA PRO A 123 5.01 12.95 -1.09
C PRO A 123 3.68 12.29 -0.72
N PRO A 124 3.45 11.83 0.53
CA PRO A 124 2.19 11.17 0.87
C PRO A 124 0.99 12.14 0.77
N LEU A 125 1.16 13.44 1.04
CA LEU A 125 0.10 14.44 0.84
C LEU A 125 -0.30 14.58 -0.64
N ILE A 126 0.66 14.58 -1.56
CA ILE A 126 0.39 14.62 -3.01
C ILE A 126 -0.39 13.38 -3.44
N PHE A 127 0.04 12.19 -3.02
CA PHE A 127 -0.65 10.94 -3.33
C PHE A 127 -2.04 10.87 -2.69
N MET A 128 -2.20 11.40 -1.48
CA MET A 128 -3.49 11.44 -0.81
C MET A 128 -4.45 12.46 -1.46
N TYR A 129 -3.93 13.57 -1.98
CA TYR A 129 -4.70 14.48 -2.82
C TYR A 129 -5.18 13.79 -4.10
N ALA A 130 -4.30 13.05 -4.77
CA ALA A 130 -4.68 12.24 -5.94
C ALA A 130 -5.76 11.21 -5.58
N LEU A 131 -5.61 10.51 -4.43
CA LEU A 131 -6.63 9.58 -3.94
C LEU A 131 -7.98 10.27 -3.71
N SER A 132 -7.97 11.47 -3.11
CA SER A 132 -9.19 12.22 -2.84
C SER A 132 -9.98 12.52 -4.12
N ARG A 133 -9.27 12.83 -5.22
CA ARG A 133 -9.85 13.06 -6.55
C ARG A 133 -10.33 11.78 -7.21
N LEU A 134 -9.67 10.64 -6.97
CA LEU A 134 -10.05 9.34 -7.53
C LEU A 134 -11.27 8.72 -6.85
N VAL A 135 -11.54 9.05 -5.59
CA VAL A 135 -12.62 8.46 -4.76
C VAL A 135 -13.74 9.48 -4.48
N ASP A 136 -13.71 10.66 -5.12
CA ASP A 136 -14.66 11.76 -4.90
C ASP A 136 -14.87 12.10 -3.42
N SER A 137 -13.78 12.07 -2.64
CA SER A 137 -13.79 12.28 -1.19
C SER A 137 -13.18 13.62 -0.82
N ARG A 138 -13.51 14.12 0.39
CA ARG A 138 -12.94 15.39 0.88
C ARG A 138 -11.46 15.20 1.20
N TYR A 139 -10.60 16.03 0.62
CA TYR A 139 -9.16 15.98 0.84
C TYR A 139 -8.75 16.30 2.29
N LEU A 140 -9.41 17.28 2.93
CA LEU A 140 -9.02 17.79 4.24
C LEU A 140 -8.90 16.71 5.34
N PRO A 141 -9.90 15.81 5.55
CA PRO A 141 -9.75 14.72 6.52
C PRO A 141 -8.65 13.73 6.14
N LEU A 142 -8.45 13.45 4.85
CA LEU A 142 -7.40 12.56 4.39
C LEU A 142 -6.00 13.17 4.61
N ALA A 143 -5.85 14.47 4.40
CA ALA A 143 -4.62 15.21 4.67
C ALA A 143 -4.29 15.18 6.17
N ALA A 144 -5.27 15.43 7.03
CA ALA A 144 -5.10 15.35 8.49
C ALA A 144 -4.66 13.93 8.92
N LEU A 145 -5.32 12.89 8.40
CA LEU A 145 -4.95 11.49 8.63
C LEU A 145 -3.51 11.21 8.17
N THR A 146 -3.13 11.69 6.99
CA THR A 146 -1.79 11.51 6.42
C THR A 146 -0.72 12.16 7.28
N ILE A 147 -0.98 13.36 7.80
CA ILE A 147 -0.05 14.05 8.70
C ILE A 147 0.14 13.23 9.98
N VAL A 148 -0.95 12.77 10.59
CA VAL A 148 -0.89 11.95 11.82
C VAL A 148 -0.13 10.65 11.58
N LEU A 149 -0.42 9.93 10.49
CA LEU A 149 0.29 8.69 10.13
C LEU A 149 1.78 8.93 9.91
N THR A 150 2.14 9.99 9.17
CA THR A 150 3.54 10.32 8.88
C THR A 150 4.30 10.67 10.16
N LEU A 151 3.68 11.43 11.07
CA LEU A 151 4.27 11.75 12.38
C LEU A 151 4.44 10.50 13.26
N MET A 152 3.44 9.62 13.29
CA MET A 152 3.51 8.36 14.04
C MET A 152 4.62 7.45 13.52
N VAL A 153 4.68 7.24 12.20
CA VAL A 153 5.72 6.41 11.56
C VAL A 153 7.10 6.99 11.85
N TYR A 154 7.26 8.30 11.66
CA TYR A 154 8.54 8.96 11.93
C TYR A 154 8.99 8.86 13.39
N TYR A 155 8.06 9.01 14.34
CA TYR A 155 8.36 8.84 15.76
C TYR A 155 8.82 7.41 16.08
N ILE A 156 8.18 6.41 15.47
CA ILE A 156 8.57 5.00 15.60
C ILE A 156 9.97 4.79 15.03
N SER A 157 10.27 5.31 13.83
CA SER A 157 11.59 5.17 13.20
C SER A 157 12.72 5.72 14.08
N ILE A 158 12.57 6.91 14.67
CA ILE A 158 13.60 7.44 15.60
C ILE A 158 13.70 6.61 16.87
N SER A 159 12.59 6.07 17.38
CA SER A 159 12.59 5.32 18.65
C SER A 159 13.23 3.93 18.55
N ILE A 160 13.38 3.39 17.33
CA ILE A 160 14.01 2.10 17.06
C ILE A 160 15.54 2.22 16.97
N VAL A 161 16.05 3.42 16.64
CA VAL A 161 17.48 3.77 16.59
C VAL A 161 18.00 4.13 17.97
#